data_AF-A0A6V8NVG0-F1
#
_entry.id   AF-A0A6V8NVG0-F1
#
_cell.length_a   1.000
_cell.length_b   1.000
_cell.length_c   1.000
_cell.angle_alpha   90.00
_cell.angle_beta   90.00
_cell.angle_gamma   90.00
#
_symmetry.space_group_name_H-M   'P 1'
#
loop_
_entity.id
_entity.type
_entity.pdbx_description
1 polymer ?
#
loop_
_entity_poly.entity_id
_entity_poly.type
_entity_poly.pdbx_seq_one_letter_code
_entity_poly.pdbx_strand_id
1 'polypeptide(L)'
;GAKVGSIHPLQSFATVGGAVSQLPGSVFGVTAEKEVLTLARDIVEALGGTAIVVKDEDKPLYHAAACVASNYFVGLIHFAQSIYESLGVSKEVALKALLPLIKGTLANMESQGTAGALTGPIARGDVEPVKRHLEAFGSKIPEKKKLYCELGKYTTLVALEKGTISKDKQKELYQLLQGGGLE
;
A
#
# COMPACT_ATOMS: atom_id res chain seq x y z
N GLY A 1 -17.14 -34.67 -16.20
CA GLY A 1 -17.20 -33.50 -15.31
C GLY A 1 -16.89 -32.24 -16.09
N ALA A 2 -17.09 -31.06 -15.49
CA ALA A 2 -16.71 -29.77 -16.10
C ALA A 2 -15.25 -29.41 -15.77
N LYS A 3 -14.63 -28.62 -16.64
CA LYS A 3 -13.31 -28.01 -16.42
C LYS A 3 -13.49 -26.66 -15.75
N VAL A 4 -12.66 -26.33 -14.76
CA VAL A 4 -12.82 -25.12 -13.94
C VAL A 4 -11.67 -24.12 -14.11
N GLY A 5 -12.02 -22.84 -14.02
CA GLY A 5 -11.07 -21.73 -14.03
C GLY A 5 -11.66 -20.50 -13.33
N SER A 6 -10.78 -19.60 -12.92
CA SER A 6 -11.10 -18.32 -12.27
C SER A 6 -10.22 -17.23 -12.87
N ILE A 7 -10.84 -16.07 -13.15
CA ILE A 7 -10.17 -14.85 -13.58
C ILE A 7 -10.56 -13.73 -12.61
N HIS A 8 -9.57 -13.04 -12.06
CA HIS A 8 -9.78 -11.99 -11.06
C HIS A 8 -9.08 -10.70 -11.51
N PRO A 9 -9.81 -9.66 -11.98
CA PRO A 9 -9.20 -8.37 -12.28
C PRO A 9 -8.61 -7.73 -11.02
N LEU A 10 -7.34 -7.30 -11.07
CA LEU A 10 -6.72 -6.47 -10.04
C LEU A 10 -7.20 -5.02 -10.20
N GLN A 11 -8.44 -4.76 -9.81
CA GLN A 11 -9.05 -3.45 -9.90
C GLN A 11 -10.04 -3.19 -8.76
N SER A 12 -10.21 -1.92 -8.39
CA SER A 12 -11.19 -1.50 -7.40
C SER A 12 -12.41 -0.90 -8.09
N PHE A 13 -13.43 -1.74 -8.33
CA PHE A 13 -14.66 -1.32 -8.98
C PHE A 13 -15.65 -0.76 -7.95
N ALA A 14 -15.97 0.53 -8.07
CA ALA A 14 -16.99 1.18 -7.22
C ALA A 14 -18.38 1.19 -7.85
N THR A 15 -18.47 1.11 -9.19
CA THR A 15 -19.74 1.12 -9.95
C THR A 15 -19.62 0.24 -11.18
N VAL A 16 -20.75 -0.22 -11.72
CA VAL A 16 -20.78 -1.02 -12.97
C VAL A 16 -20.22 -0.23 -14.15
N GLY A 17 -20.62 1.04 -14.31
CA GLY A 17 -20.09 1.90 -15.38
C GLY A 17 -18.58 2.13 -15.26
N GLY A 18 -18.10 2.39 -14.04
CA GLY A 18 -16.66 2.47 -13.76
C GLY A 18 -15.94 1.18 -14.11
N ALA A 19 -16.52 0.02 -13.77
CA ALA A 19 -15.95 -1.28 -14.08
C ALA A 19 -15.77 -1.51 -15.58
N VAL A 20 -16.79 -1.24 -16.39
CA VAL A 20 -16.69 -1.37 -17.85
C VAL A 20 -15.56 -0.49 -18.42
N SER A 21 -15.38 0.72 -17.89
CA SER A 21 -14.32 1.64 -18.35
C SER A 21 -12.91 1.28 -17.86
N GLN A 22 -12.78 0.56 -16.75
CA GLN A 22 -11.50 0.28 -16.08
C GLN A 22 -11.01 -1.16 -16.31
N LEU A 23 -11.86 -2.05 -16.80
CA LEU A 23 -11.50 -3.42 -17.15
C LEU A 23 -10.37 -3.47 -18.21
N PRO A 24 -10.45 -2.72 -19.33
CA PRO A 24 -9.34 -2.61 -20.26
C PRO A 24 -8.09 -2.04 -19.57
N GLY A 25 -6.93 -2.67 -19.81
CA GLY A 25 -5.66 -2.33 -19.17
C GLY A 25 -5.45 -2.92 -17.77
N SER A 26 -6.46 -3.57 -17.18
CA SER A 26 -6.30 -4.26 -15.90
C SER A 26 -5.50 -5.55 -16.05
N VAL A 27 -4.72 -5.87 -15.02
CA VAL A 27 -4.11 -7.19 -14.89
C VAL A 27 -5.13 -8.14 -14.27
N PHE A 28 -5.19 -9.39 -14.72
CA PHE A 28 -6.08 -10.42 -14.20
C PHE A 28 -5.27 -11.59 -13.64
N GLY A 29 -5.54 -11.96 -12.39
CA GLY A 29 -5.07 -13.22 -11.82
C GLY A 29 -5.87 -14.37 -12.39
N VAL A 30 -5.22 -15.30 -13.06
CA VAL A 30 -5.82 -16.46 -13.72
C VAL A 30 -5.39 -17.73 -13.02
N THR A 31 -6.36 -18.50 -12.54
CA THR A 31 -6.14 -19.87 -12.05
C THR A 31 -7.04 -20.81 -12.81
N ALA A 32 -6.47 -21.75 -13.54
CA ALA A 32 -7.24 -22.65 -14.41
C ALA A 32 -6.51 -23.99 -14.56
N GLU A 33 -7.27 -25.07 -14.80
CA GLU A 33 -6.69 -26.34 -15.25
C GLU A 33 -5.92 -26.14 -16.58
N LYS A 34 -4.92 -26.98 -16.86
CA LYS A 34 -4.04 -26.85 -18.02
C LYS A 34 -4.82 -26.76 -19.34
N GLU A 35 -5.91 -27.52 -19.44
CA GLU A 35 -6.74 -27.65 -20.63
C GLU A 35 -7.61 -26.40 -20.91
N VAL A 36 -7.87 -25.56 -19.90
CA VAL A 36 -8.68 -24.33 -20.04
C VAL A 36 -7.88 -23.05 -19.78
N LEU A 37 -6.59 -23.15 -19.47
CA LEU A 37 -5.73 -21.99 -19.23
C LEU A 37 -5.61 -21.08 -20.47
N THR A 38 -5.52 -21.66 -21.68
CA THR A 38 -5.50 -20.87 -22.92
C THR A 38 -6.80 -20.10 -23.09
N LEU A 39 -7.96 -20.77 -22.96
CA LEU A 39 -9.27 -20.12 -23.02
C LEU A 39 -9.41 -18.99 -21.98
N ALA A 40 -8.93 -19.20 -20.76
CA ALA A 40 -8.98 -18.17 -19.72
C ALA A 40 -8.13 -16.95 -20.07
N ARG A 41 -6.98 -17.14 -20.73
CA ARG A 41 -6.14 -16.04 -21.23
C ARG A 41 -6.80 -15.31 -22.40
N ASP A 42 -7.42 -16.05 -23.32
CA ASP A 42 -8.13 -15.47 -24.46
C ASP A 42 -9.30 -14.60 -23.98
N ILE A 43 -10.02 -15.01 -22.93
CA ILE A 43 -11.06 -14.20 -22.30
C ILE A 43 -10.48 -12.90 -21.70
N VAL A 44 -9.35 -12.98 -21.00
CA VAL A 44 -8.69 -11.79 -20.42
C VAL A 44 -8.24 -10.82 -21.52
N GLU A 45 -7.68 -11.33 -22.61
CA GLU A 45 -7.26 -10.52 -23.76
C GLU A 45 -8.47 -9.87 -24.45
N ALA A 46 -9.57 -10.61 -24.63
CA ALA A 46 -10.81 -10.08 -25.18
C ALA A 46 -11.44 -8.96 -24.31
N LEU A 47 -11.18 -8.97 -23.00
CA LEU A 47 -11.53 -7.89 -22.07
C LEU A 47 -10.53 -6.71 -22.09
N GLY A 48 -9.48 -6.78 -22.92
CA GLY A 48 -8.42 -5.79 -23.02
C GLY A 48 -7.44 -5.82 -21.85
N GLY A 49 -7.36 -6.91 -21.10
CA GLY A 49 -6.50 -7.07 -19.94
C GLY A 49 -5.25 -7.91 -20.20
N THR A 50 -4.40 -8.01 -19.17
CA THR A 50 -3.19 -8.86 -19.18
C THR A 50 -3.30 -9.94 -18.13
N ALA A 51 -3.04 -11.20 -18.49
CA ALA A 51 -3.15 -12.32 -17.55
C ALA A 51 -1.84 -12.58 -16.80
N ILE A 52 -1.93 -12.78 -15.48
CA ILE A 52 -0.89 -13.41 -14.66
C ILE A 52 -1.42 -14.73 -14.11
N VAL A 53 -0.63 -15.81 -14.22
CA VAL A 53 -1.07 -17.12 -13.73
C VAL A 53 -0.78 -17.24 -12.24
N VAL A 54 -1.81 -17.55 -11.47
CA VAL A 54 -1.76 -17.74 -10.02
C VAL A 54 -2.12 -19.19 -9.72
N LYS A 55 -1.28 -19.90 -8.96
CA LYS A 55 -1.61 -21.26 -8.53
C LYS A 55 -2.79 -21.24 -7.58
N ASP A 56 -3.51 -22.35 -7.50
CA ASP A 56 -4.69 -22.43 -6.64
C ASP A 56 -4.32 -22.21 -5.16
N GLU A 57 -3.19 -22.80 -4.72
CA GLU A 57 -2.67 -22.62 -3.36
C GLU A 57 -2.25 -21.18 -3.03
N ASP A 58 -1.90 -20.37 -4.04
CA ASP A 58 -1.39 -19.00 -3.87
C ASP A 58 -2.50 -17.93 -3.90
N LYS A 59 -3.74 -18.30 -4.28
CA LYS A 59 -4.87 -17.37 -4.37
C LYS A 59 -5.09 -16.52 -3.12
N PRO A 60 -5.03 -17.07 -1.88
CA PRO A 60 -5.22 -16.26 -0.68
C PRO A 60 -4.16 -15.17 -0.54
N LEU A 61 -2.90 -15.49 -0.84
CA LEU A 61 -1.80 -14.53 -0.73
C LEU A 61 -1.86 -13.48 -1.85
N TYR A 62 -2.18 -13.89 -3.07
CA TYR A 62 -2.43 -12.99 -4.19
C TYR A 62 -3.55 -11.99 -3.89
N HIS A 63 -4.68 -12.46 -3.35
CA HIS A 63 -5.79 -11.58 -2.99
C HIS A 63 -5.44 -10.67 -1.80
N ALA A 64 -4.71 -11.18 -0.80
CA ALA A 64 -4.24 -10.38 0.32
C ALA A 64 -3.33 -9.22 -0.15
N ALA A 65 -2.45 -9.45 -1.14
CA ALA A 65 -1.64 -8.39 -1.72
C ALA A 65 -2.50 -7.29 -2.38
N ALA A 66 -3.56 -7.66 -3.10
CA ALA A 66 -4.52 -6.69 -3.66
C ALA A 66 -5.25 -5.90 -2.55
N CYS A 67 -5.64 -6.56 -1.46
CA CYS A 67 -6.24 -5.89 -0.29
C CYS A 67 -5.27 -4.91 0.37
N VAL A 68 -3.97 -5.23 0.46
CA VAL A 68 -2.95 -4.30 0.97
C VAL A 68 -2.84 -3.07 0.07
N ALA A 69 -2.78 -3.27 -1.26
CA ALA A 69 -2.61 -2.19 -2.23
C ALA A 69 -3.85 -1.28 -2.37
N SER A 70 -5.05 -1.78 -2.12
CA SER A 70 -6.32 -1.03 -2.29
C SER A 70 -6.99 -0.71 -0.95
N ASN A 71 -7.40 -1.74 -0.21
CA ASN A 71 -8.27 -1.56 0.96
C ASN A 71 -7.50 -0.93 2.12
N TYR A 72 -6.29 -1.43 2.41
CA TYR A 72 -5.46 -0.85 3.47
C TYR A 72 -4.86 0.49 3.06
N PHE A 73 -4.75 0.78 1.77
CA PHE A 73 -4.45 2.13 1.32
C PHE A 73 -5.56 3.12 1.72
N VAL A 74 -6.83 2.79 1.52
CA VAL A 74 -7.96 3.60 2.05
C VAL A 74 -7.87 3.76 3.57
N GLY A 75 -7.59 2.66 4.30
CA GLY A 75 -7.39 2.68 5.74
C GLY A 75 -6.24 3.60 6.19
N LEU A 76 -5.13 3.60 5.46
CA LEU A 76 -3.97 4.45 5.70
C LEU A 76 -4.29 5.94 5.50
N ILE A 77 -5.00 6.28 4.42
CA ILE A 77 -5.42 7.67 4.17
C ILE A 77 -6.43 8.13 5.23
N HIS A 78 -7.38 7.28 5.62
CA HIS A 78 -8.30 7.57 6.72
C HIS A 78 -7.58 7.77 8.05
N PHE A 79 -6.55 6.95 8.35
CA PHE A 79 -5.70 7.14 9.52
C PHE A 79 -4.98 8.50 9.49
N ALA A 80 -4.41 8.90 8.35
CA ALA A 80 -3.80 10.21 8.18
C ALA A 80 -4.80 11.36 8.42
N GLN A 81 -6.03 11.26 7.89
CA GLN A 81 -7.08 12.25 8.17
C GLN A 81 -7.40 12.34 9.66
N SER A 82 -7.48 11.20 10.37
CA SER A 82 -7.76 11.18 11.81
C SER A 82 -6.67 11.86 12.67
N ILE A 83 -5.45 11.97 12.15
CA ILE A 83 -4.38 12.75 12.78
C ILE A 83 -4.65 14.24 12.57
N TYR A 84 -5.00 14.67 11.34
CA TYR A 84 -5.37 16.06 11.05
C TYR A 84 -6.60 16.53 11.83
N GLU A 85 -7.58 15.65 12.08
CA GLU A 85 -8.73 15.97 12.94
C GLU A 85 -8.31 16.33 14.36
N SER A 86 -7.30 15.66 14.92
CA SER A 86 -6.75 16.00 16.24
C SER A 86 -6.05 17.37 16.27
N LEU A 87 -5.79 17.96 15.10
CA LEU A 87 -5.26 19.30 14.92
C LEU A 87 -6.36 20.34 14.61
N GLY A 88 -7.63 19.95 14.66
CA GLY A 88 -8.77 20.82 14.39
C GLY A 88 -9.14 20.98 12.91
N VAL A 89 -8.59 20.14 12.02
CA VAL A 89 -8.89 20.17 10.57
C VAL A 89 -9.97 19.14 10.24
N SER A 90 -11.06 19.53 9.56
CA SER A 90 -12.12 18.58 9.20
C SER A 90 -11.61 17.49 8.24
N LYS A 91 -12.28 16.33 8.22
CA LYS A 91 -11.92 15.20 7.33
C LYS A 91 -11.86 15.61 5.86
N GLU A 92 -12.80 16.43 5.40
CA GLU A 92 -12.92 16.87 4.02
C GLU A 92 -11.77 17.79 3.64
N VAL A 93 -11.40 18.71 4.52
CA VAL A 93 -10.26 19.62 4.32
C VAL A 93 -8.96 18.84 4.36
N ALA A 94 -8.80 17.91 5.32
CA ALA A 94 -7.63 17.06 5.43
C ALA A 94 -7.41 16.21 4.17
N LEU A 95 -8.46 15.57 3.65
CA LEU A 95 -8.36 14.78 2.42
C LEU A 95 -7.94 15.65 1.24
N LYS A 96 -8.60 16.81 1.05
CA LYS A 96 -8.25 17.76 -0.03
C LYS A 96 -6.80 18.21 0.06
N ALA A 97 -6.28 18.45 1.27
CA ALA A 97 -4.89 18.85 1.50
C ALA A 97 -3.90 17.69 1.23
N LEU A 98 -4.26 16.46 1.56
CA LEU A 98 -3.41 15.27 1.39
C LEU A 98 -3.40 14.73 -0.05
N LEU A 99 -4.46 14.94 -0.83
CA LEU A 99 -4.57 14.41 -2.20
C LEU A 99 -3.41 14.80 -3.13
N PRO A 100 -2.94 16.05 -3.19
CA PRO A 100 -1.77 16.41 -3.99
C PRO A 100 -0.51 15.65 -3.59
N LEU A 101 -0.28 15.47 -2.28
CA LEU A 101 0.85 14.70 -1.76
C LEU A 101 0.77 13.23 -2.21
N ILE A 102 -0.40 12.61 -2.06
CA ILE A 102 -0.66 11.22 -2.47
C ILE A 102 -0.40 11.02 -3.96
N LYS A 103 -0.93 11.92 -4.81
CA LYS A 103 -0.74 11.86 -6.26
C LYS A 103 0.74 11.99 -6.63
N GLY A 104 1.47 12.89 -5.98
CA GLY A 104 2.91 13.03 -6.17
C GLY A 104 3.67 11.76 -5.77
N THR A 105 3.28 11.11 -4.67
CA THR A 105 3.86 9.82 -4.26
C THR A 105 3.61 8.72 -5.30
N LEU A 106 2.39 8.60 -5.84
CA LEU A 106 2.08 7.63 -6.89
C LEU A 106 2.91 7.88 -8.16
N ALA A 107 3.02 9.13 -8.61
CA ALA A 107 3.86 9.49 -9.76
C ALA A 107 5.35 9.16 -9.54
N ASN A 108 5.86 9.33 -8.31
CA ASN A 108 7.21 8.92 -7.95
C ASN A 108 7.37 7.39 -7.98
N MET A 109 6.35 6.63 -7.54
CA MET A 109 6.37 5.16 -7.61
C MET A 109 6.39 4.66 -9.05
N GLU A 110 5.62 5.29 -9.94
CA GLU A 110 5.61 4.96 -11.37
C GLU A 110 6.96 5.23 -12.04
N SER A 111 7.64 6.32 -11.66
CA SER A 111 8.91 6.73 -12.28
C SER A 111 10.15 6.08 -11.67
N GLN A 112 10.14 5.75 -10.38
CA GLN A 112 11.33 5.34 -9.62
C GLN A 112 11.17 3.97 -8.92
N GLY A 113 10.01 3.32 -9.06
CA GLY A 113 9.65 2.15 -8.28
C GLY A 113 9.29 2.50 -6.82
N THR A 114 8.78 1.51 -6.10
CA THR A 114 8.26 1.68 -4.73
C THR A 114 9.33 2.13 -3.73
N ALA A 115 10.48 1.44 -3.69
CA ALA A 115 11.58 1.82 -2.81
C ALA A 115 12.19 3.17 -3.19
N GLY A 116 12.38 3.43 -4.50
CA GLY A 116 12.91 4.69 -5.00
C GLY A 116 12.05 5.92 -4.64
N ALA A 117 10.73 5.76 -4.66
CA ALA A 117 9.77 6.82 -4.33
C ALA A 117 9.78 7.25 -2.85
N LEU A 118 10.35 6.44 -1.95
CA LEU A 118 10.36 6.75 -0.52
C LEU A 118 11.17 8.02 -0.21
N THR A 119 10.54 9.00 0.43
CA THR A 119 11.17 10.24 0.89
C THR A 119 10.91 10.47 2.39
N GLY A 120 11.34 11.62 2.92
CA GLY A 120 11.09 11.99 4.31
C GLY A 120 12.17 11.52 5.29
N PRO A 121 11.94 11.68 6.61
CA PRO A 121 12.98 11.53 7.62
C PRO A 121 13.55 10.11 7.70
N ILE A 122 12.71 9.06 7.61
CA ILE A 122 13.19 7.67 7.61
C ILE A 122 14.10 7.39 6.41
N ALA A 123 13.73 7.88 5.21
CA ALA A 123 14.53 7.71 4.00
C ALA A 123 15.92 8.36 4.13
N ARG A 124 16.04 9.47 4.86
CA ARG A 124 17.30 10.19 5.08
C ARG A 124 18.08 9.73 6.31
N GLY A 125 17.50 8.87 7.14
CA GLY A 125 18.12 8.47 8.41
C GLY A 125 17.95 9.50 9.53
N ASP A 126 17.01 10.44 9.42
CA ASP A 126 16.81 11.50 10.40
C ASP A 126 16.07 10.97 11.64
N VAL A 127 16.80 10.74 12.74
CA VAL A 127 16.25 10.21 14.00
C VAL A 127 15.43 11.25 14.76
N GLU A 128 15.93 12.49 14.84
CA GLU A 128 15.32 13.56 15.63
C GLU A 128 13.88 13.92 15.20
N PRO A 129 13.56 14.09 13.91
CA PRO A 129 12.17 14.29 13.48
C PRO A 129 11.26 13.12 13.88
N VAL A 130 11.73 11.87 13.73
CA VAL A 130 10.94 10.69 14.10
C VAL A 130 10.68 10.66 15.60
N LYS A 131 11.67 11.00 16.42
CA LYS A 131 11.52 11.11 17.88
C LYS A 131 10.46 12.15 18.26
N ARG A 132 10.52 13.34 17.66
CA ARG A 132 9.51 14.41 17.87
C ARG A 132 8.11 13.99 17.44
N HIS A 133 7.98 13.19 16.38
CA HIS A 133 6.67 12.61 16.02
C HIS A 133 6.16 11.71 17.15
N LEU A 134 7.00 10.81 17.69
CA LEU A 134 6.59 9.89 18.76
C LEU A 134 6.18 10.62 20.05
N GLU A 135 6.84 11.73 20.39
CA GLU A 135 6.47 12.62 21.50
C GLU A 135 5.11 13.30 21.24
N ALA A 136 4.88 13.79 20.02
CA ALA A 136 3.60 14.39 19.63
C ALA A 136 2.45 13.38 19.66
N PHE A 137 2.68 12.14 19.19
CA PHE A 137 1.71 11.06 19.30
C PHE A 137 1.42 10.73 20.76
N GLY A 138 2.45 10.57 21.60
CA GLY A 138 2.28 10.24 23.03
C GLY A 138 1.52 11.31 23.80
N SER A 139 1.68 12.58 23.46
CA SER A 139 1.02 13.70 24.15
C SER A 139 -0.39 14.01 23.66
N LYS A 140 -0.69 13.83 22.37
CA LYS A 140 -1.98 14.27 21.78
C LYS A 140 -2.93 13.15 21.40
N ILE A 141 -2.40 12.03 20.90
CA ILE A 141 -3.18 10.94 20.30
C ILE A 141 -2.50 9.58 20.57
N PRO A 142 -2.27 9.22 21.85
CA PRO A 142 -1.50 8.04 22.23
C PRO A 142 -2.09 6.74 21.65
N GLU A 143 -3.40 6.67 21.47
CA GLU A 143 -4.12 5.53 20.88
C GLU A 143 -3.74 5.27 19.42
N LYS A 144 -3.24 6.28 18.70
CA LYS A 144 -2.81 6.18 17.29
C LYS A 144 -1.32 5.84 17.14
N LYS A 145 -0.53 5.97 18.21
CA LYS A 145 0.94 5.81 18.18
C LYS A 145 1.38 4.45 17.67
N LYS A 146 0.69 3.37 18.10
CA LYS A 146 1.04 1.99 17.74
C LYS A 146 1.05 1.79 16.22
N LEU A 147 0.01 2.23 15.52
CA LEU A 147 -0.08 2.07 14.07
C LEU A 147 1.00 2.88 13.33
N TYR A 148 1.28 4.11 13.79
CA TYR A 148 2.39 4.90 13.26
C TYR A 148 3.74 4.17 13.39
N CYS A 149 3.99 3.55 14.56
CA CYS A 149 5.20 2.77 14.80
C CYS A 149 5.29 1.53 13.90
N GLU A 150 4.21 0.75 13.74
CA GLU A 150 4.22 -0.43 12.85
C GLU A 150 4.54 -0.06 11.40
N LEU A 151 3.91 1.00 10.89
CA LEU A 151 4.18 1.51 9.54
C LEU A 151 5.63 2.02 9.41
N GLY A 152 6.10 2.77 10.40
CA GLY A 152 7.47 3.29 10.43
C GLY A 152 8.50 2.16 10.40
N LYS A 153 8.31 1.10 11.19
CA LYS A 153 9.24 -0.05 11.27
C LYS A 153 9.40 -0.70 9.90
N TYR A 154 8.30 -1.00 9.22
CA TYR A 154 8.35 -1.53 7.85
C TYR A 154 9.02 -0.55 6.88
N THR A 155 8.74 0.75 7.02
CA THR A 155 9.36 1.81 6.19
C THR A 155 10.88 1.87 6.36
N THR A 156 11.43 1.51 7.52
CA THR A 156 12.90 1.42 7.70
C THR A 156 13.53 0.34 6.81
N LEU A 157 12.81 -0.77 6.54
CA LEU A 157 13.28 -1.82 5.63
C LEU A 157 13.31 -1.32 4.20
N VAL A 158 12.28 -0.56 3.79
CA VAL A 158 12.21 0.06 2.45
C VAL A 158 13.32 1.09 2.26
N ALA A 159 13.65 1.88 3.29
CA ALA A 159 14.77 2.83 3.23
C ALA A 159 16.13 2.12 3.10
N LEU A 160 16.29 0.97 3.75
CA LEU A 160 17.48 0.12 3.59
C LEU A 160 17.56 -0.48 2.18
N GLU A 161 16.44 -0.97 1.64
CA GLU A 161 16.34 -1.48 0.26
C GLU A 161 16.68 -0.38 -0.77
N LYS A 162 16.18 0.85 -0.55
CA LYS A 162 16.50 2.02 -1.36
C LYS A 162 18.01 2.33 -1.36
N GLY A 163 18.74 1.93 -0.32
CA GLY A 163 20.17 2.19 -0.16
C GLY A 163 20.49 3.61 0.34
N THR A 164 19.51 4.36 0.86
CA THR A 164 19.73 5.72 1.38
C THR A 164 20.18 5.75 2.85
N ILE A 165 20.09 4.63 3.56
CA ILE A 165 20.56 4.49 4.94
C ILE A 165 21.40 3.21 5.10
N SER A 166 22.32 3.22 6.07
CA SER A 166 23.08 2.02 6.45
C SER A 166 22.24 1.05 7.30
N LYS A 167 22.71 -0.20 7.44
CA LYS A 167 22.09 -1.19 8.36
C LYS A 167 22.05 -0.70 9.81
N ASP A 168 23.12 -0.03 10.27
CA ASP A 168 23.16 0.53 11.63
C ASP A 168 22.12 1.62 11.82
N LYS A 169 21.94 2.50 10.82
CA LYS A 169 20.93 3.56 10.86
C LYS A 169 19.51 2.99 10.78
N GLN A 170 19.29 1.95 9.97
CA GLN A 170 18.02 1.22 9.93
C GLN A 170 17.69 0.64 11.31
N LYS A 171 18.66 0.00 11.98
CA LYS A 171 18.49 -0.59 13.32
C LYS A 171 18.16 0.48 14.36
N GLU A 172 18.86 1.61 14.36
CA GLU A 172 18.60 2.74 15.26
C GLU A 172 17.17 3.27 15.12
N LEU A 173 16.72 3.54 13.89
CA LEU A 173 15.35 3.99 13.62
C LEU A 173 14.30 2.93 14.02
N TYR A 174 14.58 1.66 13.73
CA TYR A 174 13.69 0.55 14.10
C TYR A 174 13.52 0.45 15.61
N GLN A 175 14.62 0.54 16.38
CA GLN A 175 14.59 0.50 17.84
C GLN A 175 13.83 1.69 18.44
N LEU A 176 14.02 2.90 17.89
CA LEU A 176 13.26 4.09 18.30
C LEU A 176 11.76 3.87 18.11
N LEU A 177 11.34 3.25 16.99
CA LEU A 177 9.94 2.97 16.71
C LEU A 177 9.38 1.79 17.53
N GLN A 178 10.23 0.84 17.94
CA GLN A 178 9.87 -0.27 18.82
C GLN A 178 9.55 0.20 20.24
N GLY A 179 10.35 1.11 20.80
CA GLY A 179 10.10 1.73 22.11
C GLY A 179 8.87 2.64 22.15
N GLY A 180 8.20 2.86 21.01
CA GLY A 180 6.96 3.63 20.93
C GLY A 180 5.69 2.83 21.20
N GLY A 181 5.75 1.51 21.30
CA GLY A 181 4.59 0.65 21.56
C GLY A 181 4.45 0.26 23.02
N LEU A 182 3.44 0.82 23.70
CA LEU A 182 2.89 0.45 25.02
C LEU A 182 3.93 0.10 26.11
N GLU A 183 4.32 1.12 26.87
CA GLU A 183 4.31 1.00 28.35
C GLU A 183 2.89 1.32 28.84
#